data_AF-A0A7W1V1A9-F1
#
_entry.id   AF-A0A7W1V1A9-F1
#
_cell.length_a   1.000
_cell.length_b   1.000
_cell.length_c   1.000
_cell.angle_alpha   90.00
_cell.angle_beta   90.00
_cell.angle_gamma   90.00
#
_symmetry.space_group_name_H-M   'P 1'
#
loop_
_entity.id
_entity.type
_entity.pdbx_description
1 polymer ?
#
loop_
_entity_poly.entity_id
_entity_poly.type
_entity_poly.pdbx_seq_one_letter_code
_entity_poly.pdbx_strand_id
1 'polypeptide(L)'
;MKNLKFLAFFFTAALLLASCSSDDDNEPINEEEVITTLTASLTTPDGPTILLTYRDLDGDGPNPPVITVSGSLLPNATYTGSMILLNETESPVEDITEEIKEEDDEHQFFFQVGAGLN
;
A
#
# COMPACT_ATOMS: atom_id res chain seq x y z
N MET A 1 34.44 -47.24 -13.64
CA MET A 1 34.62 -46.15 -12.64
C MET A 1 35.25 -44.87 -13.21
N LYS A 2 36.17 -44.91 -14.18
CA LYS A 2 36.76 -43.70 -14.80
C LYS A 2 35.74 -42.83 -15.55
N ASN A 3 34.82 -43.47 -16.30
CA ASN A 3 33.83 -42.77 -17.12
C ASN A 3 32.64 -42.22 -16.31
N LEU A 4 32.34 -42.82 -15.14
CA LEU A 4 31.28 -42.36 -14.24
C LEU A 4 31.66 -41.05 -13.52
N LYS A 5 32.95 -40.87 -13.21
CA LYS A 5 33.48 -39.62 -12.66
C LYS A 5 33.39 -38.47 -13.67
N PHE A 6 33.64 -38.75 -14.95
CA PHE A 6 33.47 -37.78 -16.03
C PHE A 6 32.01 -37.41 -16.26
N LEU A 7 31.10 -38.39 -16.18
CA LEU A 7 29.66 -38.14 -16.32
C LEU A 7 29.10 -37.30 -15.16
N ALA A 8 29.53 -37.58 -13.93
CA ALA A 8 29.18 -36.77 -12.75
C ALA A 8 29.68 -35.33 -12.89
N PHE A 9 30.94 -35.15 -13.33
CA PHE A 9 31.50 -33.81 -13.57
C PHE A 9 30.75 -33.05 -14.67
N PHE A 10 30.36 -33.72 -15.75
CA PHE A 10 29.59 -33.12 -16.83
C PHE A 10 28.18 -32.73 -16.39
N PHE A 11 27.54 -33.55 -15.54
CA PHE A 11 26.21 -33.26 -14.99
C PHE A 11 26.25 -32.07 -14.02
N THR A 12 27.25 -31.98 -13.15
CA THR A 12 27.44 -30.83 -12.25
C THR A 12 27.77 -29.55 -13.03
N ALA A 13 28.60 -29.63 -14.07
CA ALA A 13 28.89 -28.49 -14.94
C ALA A 13 27.64 -28.01 -15.72
N ALA A 14 26.80 -28.94 -16.18
CA ALA A 14 25.53 -28.60 -16.84
C ALA A 14 24.54 -27.93 -15.88
N LEU A 15 24.47 -28.34 -14.60
CA LEU A 15 23.65 -27.66 -13.60
C LEU A 15 24.13 -26.23 -13.31
N LEU A 16 25.44 -25.98 -13.29
CA LEU A 16 25.98 -24.64 -13.08
C LEU A 16 25.71 -23.69 -14.26
N LEU A 17 25.65 -24.22 -15.48
CA LEU A 17 25.33 -23.43 -16.68
C LEU A 17 23.84 -23.18 -16.86
N ALA A 18 22.97 -24.01 -16.26
CA ALA A 18 21.52 -23.78 -16.22
C ALA A 18 21.08 -22.72 -15.20
N SER A 19 22.00 -22.24 -14.35
CA SER A 19 21.72 -21.18 -13.35
C SER A 19 21.82 -19.77 -13.90
N CYS A 20 22.34 -19.57 -15.11
CA CYS A 20 22.14 -18.32 -15.85
C CYS A 20 20.81 -18.44 -16.59
N SER A 21 19.69 -18.23 -15.88
CA SER A 21 18.49 -17.80 -16.58
C SER A 21 18.75 -16.39 -17.10
N SER A 22 18.31 -16.12 -18.33
CA SER A 22 18.33 -14.79 -18.93
C SER A 22 17.18 -13.92 -18.41
N ASP A 23 16.73 -14.14 -17.16
CA ASP A 23 15.61 -13.40 -16.53
C ASP A 23 16.02 -11.98 -16.11
N ASP A 24 17.08 -11.43 -16.71
CA ASP A 24 17.45 -10.01 -16.59
C ASP A 24 16.59 -9.19 -17.57
N ASP A 25 15.31 -9.57 -17.70
CA ASP A 25 14.28 -8.64 -18.17
C ASP A 25 14.19 -7.61 -17.06
N ASN A 26 14.66 -6.39 -17.34
CA ASN A 26 14.51 -5.28 -16.41
C ASN A 26 13.05 -5.23 -16.00
N GLU A 27 12.73 -5.62 -14.77
CA GLU A 27 11.38 -5.45 -14.25
C GLU A 27 11.01 -3.97 -14.40
N PRO A 28 9.75 -3.67 -14.78
CA PRO A 28 9.32 -2.29 -14.84
C PRO A 28 9.68 -1.63 -13.50
N ILE A 29 10.25 -0.42 -13.57
CA ILE A 29 10.51 0.35 -12.36
C ILE A 29 9.13 0.57 -11.72
N ASN A 30 8.92 -0.02 -10.54
CA ASN A 30 7.74 0.27 -9.76
C ASN A 30 7.89 1.70 -9.21
N GLU A 31 7.01 2.60 -9.63
CA GLU A 31 7.05 3.99 -9.20
C GLU A 31 6.36 4.10 -7.85
N GLU A 32 6.95 4.86 -6.92
CA GLU A 32 6.37 5.07 -5.58
C GLU A 32 5.03 5.83 -5.69
N GLU A 33 4.02 5.39 -4.94
CA GLU A 33 2.68 5.94 -5.01
C GLU A 33 2.57 7.30 -4.34
N VAL A 34 2.07 8.29 -5.08
CA VAL A 34 1.83 9.63 -4.55
C VAL A 34 0.43 9.72 -3.96
N ILE A 35 0.32 9.68 -2.63
CA ILE A 35 -0.96 9.84 -1.92
C ILE A 35 -1.14 11.28 -1.47
N THR A 36 -2.08 11.99 -2.10
CA THR A 36 -2.41 13.37 -1.69
C THR A 36 -3.59 13.43 -0.74
N THR A 37 -4.47 12.43 -0.79
CA THR A 37 -5.75 12.49 -0.10
C THR A 37 -6.08 11.15 0.54
N LEU A 38 -6.43 11.18 1.82
CA LEU A 38 -6.97 10.05 2.56
C LEU A 38 -8.34 10.42 3.08
N THR A 39 -9.36 9.62 2.74
CA THR A 39 -10.69 9.73 3.34
C THR A 39 -11.03 8.45 4.09
N ALA A 40 -11.11 8.53 5.42
CA ALA A 40 -11.61 7.47 6.28
C ALA A 40 -13.10 7.67 6.57
N SER A 41 -13.88 6.60 6.44
CA SER A 41 -15.30 6.56 6.74
C SER A 41 -15.54 5.63 7.93
N LEU A 42 -16.16 6.14 8.98
CA LEU A 42 -16.55 5.39 10.17
C LEU A 42 -18.06 5.30 10.22
N THR A 43 -18.59 4.07 10.26
CA THR A 43 -20.03 3.79 10.32
C THR A 43 -20.39 2.98 11.55
N THR A 44 -21.56 3.24 12.14
CA THR A 44 -22.08 2.49 13.28
C THR A 44 -23.60 2.32 13.13
N PRO A 45 -24.24 1.25 13.63
CA PRO A 45 -25.67 1.00 13.40
C PRO A 45 -26.59 2.13 13.90
N ASP A 46 -26.24 2.76 15.01
CA ASP A 46 -27.10 3.72 15.72
C ASP A 46 -26.67 5.19 15.53
N GLY A 47 -25.79 5.46 14.56
CA GLY A 47 -25.16 6.77 14.40
C GLY A 47 -24.95 7.17 12.94
N PRO A 48 -24.65 8.46 12.69
CA PRO A 48 -24.32 8.92 11.35
C PRO A 48 -22.96 8.37 10.90
N THR A 49 -22.78 8.28 9.57
CA THR A 49 -21.45 8.09 8.98
C THR A 49 -20.58 9.31 9.26
N ILE A 50 -19.37 9.07 9.75
CA ILE A 50 -18.38 10.10 10.05
C ILE A 50 -17.26 9.98 9.02
N LEU A 51 -16.95 11.09 8.36
CA LEU A 51 -15.87 11.19 7.38
C LEU A 51 -14.73 11.98 8.00
N LEU A 52 -13.53 11.43 7.90
CA LEU A 52 -12.28 12.09 8.23
C LEU A 52 -11.47 12.19 6.95
N THR A 53 -11.18 13.42 6.51
CA THR A 53 -10.40 13.64 5.29
C THR A 53 -9.14 14.41 5.64
N TYR A 54 -8.01 13.86 5.23
CA TYR A 54 -6.73 14.54 5.11
C TYR A 54 -6.48 14.83 3.63
N ARG A 55 -6.03 16.03 3.29
CA ARG A 55 -5.73 16.42 1.91
C ARG A 55 -4.53 17.37 1.85
N ASP A 56 -3.55 17.03 1.04
CA ASP A 56 -2.32 17.77 0.80
C ASP A 56 -1.89 17.63 -0.66
N LEU A 57 -1.92 18.73 -1.42
CA LEU A 57 -1.63 18.69 -2.86
C LEU A 57 -0.18 19.07 -3.20
N ASP A 58 0.58 19.57 -2.24
CA ASP A 58 1.95 20.03 -2.43
C ASP A 58 2.95 19.35 -1.49
N GLY A 59 2.50 18.51 -0.56
CA GLY A 59 3.34 17.68 0.31
C GLY A 59 4.24 18.55 1.18
N ASP A 60 5.56 18.48 0.94
CA ASP A 60 6.56 19.34 1.61
C ASP A 60 6.52 20.82 1.14
N GLY A 61 5.51 21.18 0.34
CA GLY A 61 5.26 22.53 -0.14
C GLY A 61 4.86 23.53 0.97
N PRO A 62 4.64 24.80 0.59
CA PRO A 62 4.33 25.86 1.55
C PRO A 62 2.91 25.78 2.12
N ASN A 63 1.98 25.02 1.53
CA ASN A 63 0.62 24.94 2.04
C ASN A 63 0.51 23.79 3.05
N PRO A 64 -0.06 24.04 4.24
CA PRO A 64 -0.31 22.97 5.19
C PRO A 64 -1.45 22.06 4.70
N PRO A 65 -1.48 20.79 5.14
CA PRO A 65 -2.58 19.89 4.82
C PRO A 65 -3.91 20.39 5.38
N VAL A 66 -4.98 20.14 4.64
CA VAL A 66 -6.35 20.41 5.05
C VAL A 66 -6.92 19.15 5.71
N ILE A 67 -7.27 19.25 6.98
CA ILE A 67 -7.91 18.17 7.74
C ILE A 67 -9.35 18.55 8.05
N THR A 68 -10.28 17.66 7.72
CA THR A 68 -11.71 17.84 8.01
C THR A 68 -12.29 16.61 8.70
N VAL A 69 -13.19 16.84 9.66
CA VAL A 69 -13.91 15.80 10.38
C VAL A 69 -15.38 16.17 10.37
N SER A 70 -16.24 15.31 9.82
CA SER A 70 -17.65 15.66 9.61
C SER A 70 -18.50 15.63 10.88
N GLY A 71 -18.04 14.96 11.95
CA GLY A 71 -18.80 14.82 13.19
C GLY A 71 -18.03 14.14 14.33
N SER A 72 -18.64 14.11 15.51
CA SER A 72 -18.10 13.44 16.69
C SER A 72 -18.53 11.98 16.78
N LEU A 73 -17.70 11.15 17.40
CA LEU A 73 -18.03 9.76 17.71
C LEU A 73 -19.08 9.67 18.82
N LEU A 74 -19.97 8.69 18.73
CA LEU A 74 -20.88 8.33 19.81
C LEU A 74 -20.10 7.59 20.92
N PRO A 75 -20.40 7.83 22.20
CA PRO A 75 -19.76 7.11 23.30
C PRO A 75 -20.21 5.64 23.33
N ASN A 76 -19.31 4.72 23.73
CA ASN A 76 -19.60 3.29 23.84
C ASN A 76 -20.13 2.64 22.54
N ALA A 77 -19.71 3.14 21.38
CA ALA A 77 -20.11 2.61 20.07
C ALA A 77 -18.95 1.89 19.37
N THR A 78 -19.27 0.81 18.65
CA THR A 78 -18.33 0.15 17.75
C THR A 78 -18.53 0.68 16.33
N TYR A 79 -17.44 1.00 15.66
CA TYR A 79 -17.45 1.51 14.29
C TYR A 79 -16.80 0.52 13.33
N THR A 80 -17.39 0.37 12.15
CA THR A 80 -16.74 -0.23 10.97
C THR A 80 -16.08 0.88 10.17
N GLY A 81 -14.76 0.79 10.01
CA GLY A 81 -13.97 1.73 9.24
C GLY A 81 -13.68 1.24 7.83
N SER A 82 -13.69 2.16 6.87
CA SER A 82 -13.08 1.99 5.55
C SER A 82 -12.25 3.22 5.20
N MET A 83 -11.33 3.10 4.25
CA MET A 83 -10.55 4.23 3.75
C MET A 83 -10.38 4.16 2.24
N ILE A 84 -10.20 5.33 1.64
CA ILE A 84 -9.84 5.53 0.23
C ILE A 84 -8.63 6.47 0.20
N LEU A 85 -7.64 6.14 -0.63
CA LEU A 85 -6.43 6.91 -0.86
C LEU A 85 -6.38 7.34 -2.33
N LEU A 86 -6.15 8.62 -2.59
CA LEU A 86 -6.18 9.19 -3.94
C LEU A 86 -4.94 10.03 -4.24
N ASN A 87 -4.58 10.07 -5.52
CA ASN A 87 -3.68 11.06 -6.10
C ASN A 87 -4.50 12.10 -6.88
N GLU A 88 -4.78 13.23 -6.25
CA GLU A 88 -5.54 14.34 -6.84
C GLU A 88 -4.68 15.30 -7.69
N THR A 89 -3.39 15.02 -7.86
CA THR A 89 -2.52 15.80 -8.76
C THR A 89 -2.59 15.32 -10.20
N GLU A 90 -3.04 14.08 -10.41
CA GLU A 90 -3.22 13.50 -11.72
C GLU A 90 -4.55 13.87 -12.38
N SER A 91 -4.64 13.62 -13.68
CA SER A 91 -5.85 13.90 -14.48
C SER A 91 -6.07 12.80 -15.53
N PRO A 92 -6.98 11.83 -15.27
CA PRO A 92 -7.95 11.79 -14.18
C PRO A 92 -7.32 11.57 -12.79
N VAL A 93 -8.05 11.94 -11.73
CA VAL A 93 -7.68 11.60 -10.34
C VAL A 93 -7.54 10.09 -10.24
N GLU A 94 -6.43 9.64 -9.69
CA GLU A 94 -6.08 8.24 -9.58
C GLU A 94 -6.45 7.69 -8.19
N ASP A 95 -6.93 6.45 -8.18
CA ASP A 95 -7.31 5.72 -6.95
C ASP A 95 -6.20 4.76 -6.55
N ILE A 96 -5.30 5.30 -5.72
CA ILE A 96 -4.14 4.59 -5.17
C ILE A 96 -4.56 3.42 -4.26
N THR A 97 -5.83 3.37 -3.83
CA THR A 97 -6.35 2.25 -3.04
C THR A 97 -6.25 0.92 -3.79
N GLU A 98 -6.30 0.93 -5.11
CA GLU A 98 -6.19 -0.30 -5.91
C GLU A 98 -4.75 -0.82 -5.96
N GLU A 99 -3.76 0.05 -6.19
CA GLU A 99 -2.33 -0.30 -6.19
C GLU A 99 -1.90 -0.85 -4.81
N ILE A 100 -2.28 -0.17 -3.71
CA ILE A 100 -2.00 -0.65 -2.35
C ILE A 100 -2.59 -2.05 -2.07
N LYS A 101 -3.72 -2.41 -2.70
CA LYS A 101 -4.31 -3.76 -2.56
C LYS A 101 -3.59 -4.79 -3.41
N GLU A 102 -3.10 -4.39 -4.57
CA GLU A 102 -2.29 -5.26 -5.43
C GLU A 102 -0.92 -5.52 -4.80
N GLU A 103 -0.42 -4.56 -4.02
CA GLU A 103 0.87 -4.59 -3.32
C GLU A 103 0.70 -4.69 -1.80
N ASP A 104 -0.23 -5.54 -1.35
CA ASP A 104 -0.60 -5.65 0.07
C ASP A 104 0.52 -6.17 0.98
N ASP A 105 1.48 -6.92 0.42
CA ASP A 105 2.69 -7.38 1.11
C ASP A 105 3.72 -6.25 1.33
N GLU A 106 3.64 -5.16 0.56
CA GLU A 106 4.57 -4.01 0.63
C GLU A 106 4.04 -2.90 1.54
N HIS A 107 2.72 -2.82 1.71
CA HIS A 107 2.03 -1.74 2.41
C HIS A 107 1.49 -2.14 3.79
N GLN A 108 1.60 -1.24 4.78
CA GLN A 108 1.11 -1.48 6.14
C GLN A 108 0.37 -0.27 6.71
N PHE A 109 -0.82 -0.51 7.26
CA PHE A 109 -1.59 0.50 7.99
C PHE A 109 -1.45 0.30 9.50
N PHE A 110 -1.04 1.35 10.19
CA PHE A 110 -0.93 1.37 11.65
C PHE A 110 -2.00 2.27 12.24
N PHE A 111 -2.74 1.74 13.21
CA PHE A 111 -3.79 2.48 13.91
C PHE A 111 -3.42 2.64 15.37
N GLN A 112 -3.52 3.86 15.88
CA GLN A 112 -3.32 4.16 17.29
C GLN A 112 -4.58 4.78 17.88
N VAL A 113 -4.99 4.28 19.05
CA VAL A 113 -6.11 4.80 19.81
C VAL A 113 -5.68 6.10 20.49
N GLY A 114 -6.38 7.19 20.21
CA GLY A 114 -6.18 8.48 20.89
C GLY A 114 -6.65 8.43 22.35
N ALA A 115 -6.07 9.28 23.20
CA ALA A 115 -6.51 9.43 24.58
C ALA A 115 -7.97 9.92 24.65
N GLY A 116 -8.76 9.40 25.58
CA GLY A 116 -10.14 9.87 25.84
C GLY A 116 -11.24 9.14 25.06
N LEU A 117 -10.93 8.05 24.36
CA LEU A 117 -11.93 7.12 23.85
C LEU A 117 -12.44 6.22 25.00
N ASN A 118 -13.76 6.18 25.20
CA ASN A 118 -14.45 5.42 26.25
C ASN A 118 -15.29 4.29 25.64
#